data_AF-A0A2Z6P4X8-F1
#
_entry.id   AF-A0A2Z6P4X8-F1
#
_cell.length_a   1.000
_cell.length_b   1.000
_cell.length_c   1.000
_cell.angle_alpha   90.00
_cell.angle_beta   90.00
_cell.angle_gamma   90.00
#
_symmetry.space_group_name_H-M   'P 1'
#
loop_
_entity.id
_entity.type
_entity.pdbx_description
1 polymer ?
#
loop_
_entity_poly.entity_id
_entity_poly.type
_entity_poly.pdbx_seq_one_letter_code
_entity_poly.pdbx_strand_id
1 'polypeptide(L)'
;MCHLSTLACPKVLEATRHLPNVLHADMIQRSAVWPERFRKFGTNSLTIGLYFFPQNERVERYFDQLVDEMISNDLAIRSTVEKAELLIFPSTTLPCQYKRFQSKYYLWGIFKKASTIHNM
;
A
#
# COMPACT_ATOMS: atom_id res chain seq x y z
N MET A 1 0.60 -12.00 -2.42
CA MET A 1 -0.88 -11.95 -2.44
C MET A 1 -1.37 -10.70 -1.73
N CYS A 2 -2.51 -10.17 -2.18
CA CYS A 2 -3.21 -9.05 -1.56
C CYS A 2 -4.34 -9.56 -0.67
N HIS A 3 -4.46 -9.03 0.54
CA HIS A 3 -5.51 -9.37 1.51
C HIS A 3 -6.25 -8.10 1.93
N LEU A 4 -7.58 -8.15 1.91
CA LEU A 4 -8.41 -7.04 2.37
C LEU A 4 -8.33 -6.92 3.89
N SER A 5 -8.23 -5.69 4.39
CA SER A 5 -8.38 -5.44 5.83
C SER A 5 -9.80 -5.79 6.29
N THR A 6 -9.93 -6.40 7.46
CA THR A 6 -11.23 -6.66 8.09
C THR A 6 -11.98 -5.37 8.45
N LEU A 7 -11.27 -4.24 8.47
CA LEU A 7 -11.79 -2.90 8.74
C LEU A 7 -12.01 -2.08 7.45
N ALA A 8 -11.79 -2.69 6.29
CA ALA A 8 -11.97 -2.02 5.00
C ALA A 8 -13.43 -1.63 4.78
N CYS A 9 -13.67 -0.39 4.38
CA CYS A 9 -15.02 0.06 4.06
C CYS A 9 -15.50 -0.54 2.72
N PRO A 10 -16.82 -0.55 2.44
CA PRO A 10 -17.36 -1.14 1.21
C PRO A 10 -16.72 -0.61 -0.09
N LYS A 11 -16.28 0.66 -0.11
CA LYS A 11 -15.58 1.25 -1.27
C LYS A 11 -14.23 0.61 -1.55
N VAL A 12 -13.48 0.25 -0.50
CA VAL A 12 -12.19 -0.45 -0.64
C VAL A 12 -12.44 -1.87 -1.13
N LEU A 13 -13.45 -2.55 -0.59
CA LEU A 13 -13.86 -3.88 -1.07
C LEU A 13 -14.20 -3.85 -2.57
N GLU A 14 -15.00 -2.87 -3.01
CA GLU A 14 -15.35 -2.70 -4.41
C GLU A 14 -14.11 -2.48 -5.28
N ALA A 15 -13.25 -1.50 -4.94
CA ALA A 15 -12.01 -1.23 -5.67
C ALA A 15 -11.07 -2.44 -5.74
N THR A 16 -11.04 -3.27 -4.71
CA THR A 16 -10.23 -4.50 -4.66
C THR A 16 -10.68 -5.53 -5.69
N ARG A 17 -11.97 -5.58 -6.06
CA ARG A 17 -12.48 -6.49 -7.11
C ARG A 17 -11.93 -6.17 -8.49
N HIS A 18 -11.45 -4.95 -8.69
CA HIS A 18 -10.86 -4.47 -9.93
C HIS A 18 -9.34 -4.62 -9.97
N LEU A 19 -8.73 -5.21 -8.94
CA LEU A 19 -7.29 -5.43 -8.93
C LEU A 19 -6.89 -6.46 -10.00
N PRO A 20 -5.99 -6.11 -10.92
CA PRO A 20 -5.45 -7.09 -11.86
C PRO A 20 -4.51 -8.07 -11.15
N ASN A 21 -4.29 -9.23 -11.77
CA ASN A 21 -3.30 -10.20 -11.31
C ASN A 21 -1.86 -9.64 -11.35
N VAL A 22 -1.60 -8.70 -12.26
CA VAL A 22 -0.32 -8.01 -12.41
C VAL A 22 -0.56 -6.51 -12.37
N LEU A 23 0.09 -5.81 -11.43
CA LEU A 23 0.04 -4.36 -11.32
C LEU A 23 1.24 -3.76 -12.06
N HIS A 24 0.97 -2.86 -13.00
CA HIS A 24 1.98 -1.93 -13.48
C HIS A 24 2.09 -0.78 -12.49
N ALA A 25 3.27 -0.59 -11.92
CA ALA A 25 3.44 0.34 -10.83
C ALA A 25 4.77 1.09 -10.92
N ASP A 26 4.74 2.35 -10.48
CA ASP A 26 5.91 3.19 -10.31
C ASP A 26 6.44 3.03 -8.90
N MET A 27 7.76 2.98 -8.75
CA MET A 27 8.41 3.20 -7.47
C MET A 27 8.79 4.68 -7.35
N ILE A 28 8.28 5.35 -6.33
CA ILE A 28 8.38 6.81 -6.16
C ILE A 28 8.73 7.14 -4.72
N GLN A 29 9.26 8.34 -4.48
CA GLN A 29 9.44 8.88 -3.14
C GLN A 29 8.12 8.87 -2.36
N ARG A 30 8.13 8.25 -1.17
CA ARG A 30 6.94 8.12 -0.31
C ARG A 30 6.30 9.47 -0.01
N SER A 31 7.13 10.48 0.27
CA SER A 31 6.69 11.84 0.60
C SER A 31 5.82 12.48 -0.49
N ALA A 32 6.05 12.15 -1.77
CA ALA A 32 5.32 12.68 -2.92
C ALA A 32 3.87 12.18 -3.00
N VAL A 33 3.61 10.98 -2.49
CA VAL A 33 2.29 10.34 -2.53
C VAL A 33 1.65 10.18 -1.15
N TRP A 34 2.35 10.61 -0.09
CA TRP A 34 1.85 10.49 1.29
C TRP A 34 0.58 11.32 1.52
N PRO A 35 -0.54 10.71 1.93
CA PRO A 35 -1.79 11.43 2.16
C PRO A 35 -1.65 12.56 3.20
N GLU A 36 -2.26 13.72 2.92
CA GLU A 36 -2.23 14.86 3.84
C GLU A 36 -2.82 14.51 5.21
N ARG A 37 -3.86 13.67 5.24
CA ARG A 37 -4.45 13.18 6.49
C ARG A 37 -3.43 12.44 7.36
N PHE A 38 -2.57 11.63 6.75
CA PHE A 38 -1.52 10.92 7.49
C PHE A 38 -0.43 11.86 7.96
N ARG A 39 -0.13 12.94 7.21
CA ARG A 39 0.79 13.99 7.66
C ARG A 39 0.25 14.74 8.88
N LYS A 40 -1.07 14.99 8.95
CA LYS A 40 -1.72 15.74 10.04
C LYS A 40 -2.00 14.88 11.27
N PHE A 41 -2.42 13.63 11.11
CA PHE A 41 -2.96 12.81 12.19
C PHE A 41 -2.23 11.48 12.40
N GLY A 42 -1.22 11.20 11.59
CA GLY A 42 -0.54 9.89 11.58
C GLY A 42 -1.38 8.78 10.94
N THR A 43 -0.84 7.57 11.02
CA THR A 43 -1.49 6.31 10.60
C THR A 43 -2.02 5.55 11.82
N ASN A 44 -3.05 4.74 11.64
CA ASN A 44 -3.59 3.83 12.66
C ASN A 44 -4.09 2.52 12.02
N SER A 45 -4.55 1.56 12.82
CA SER A 45 -5.05 0.27 12.29
C SER A 45 -6.25 0.42 11.33
N LEU A 46 -7.09 1.44 11.53
CA LEU A 46 -8.25 1.73 10.68
C LEU A 46 -7.85 2.32 9.31
N THR A 47 -6.59 2.75 9.14
CA THR A 47 -6.12 3.31 7.86
C THR A 47 -5.63 2.26 6.86
N ILE A 48 -5.52 0.99 7.26
CA ILE A 48 -5.05 -0.07 6.36
C ILE A 48 -6.24 -0.58 5.54
N GLY A 49 -6.20 -0.37 4.23
CA GLY A 49 -7.17 -0.93 3.29
C GLY A 49 -6.79 -2.34 2.84
N LEU A 50 -5.51 -2.53 2.54
CA LEU A 50 -4.96 -3.77 2.00
C LEU A 50 -3.65 -4.14 2.70
N TYR A 51 -3.43 -5.45 2.82
CA TYR A 51 -2.17 -6.06 3.21
C TYR A 51 -1.58 -6.81 2.03
N PHE A 52 -0.26 -6.77 1.86
CA PHE A 52 0.46 -7.51 0.84
C PHE A 52 1.56 -8.35 1.49
N PHE A 53 1.55 -9.64 1.14
CA PHE A 53 2.50 -10.64 1.62
C PHE A 53 3.07 -11.42 0.42
N PRO A 54 4.22 -12.11 0.56
CA PRO A 54 4.70 -13.01 -0.48
C PRO A 54 3.66 -14.09 -0.79
N GLN A 55 3.62 -14.57 -2.04
CA GLN A 55 2.66 -15.61 -2.43
C GLN A 55 3.00 -16.98 -1.83
N ASN A 56 4.29 -17.26 -1.68
CA ASN A 56 4.84 -18.48 -1.11
C ASN A 56 6.32 -18.23 -0.75
N GLU A 57 6.93 -19.20 -0.07
CA GLU A 57 8.34 -19.14 0.37
C GLU A 57 9.33 -18.92 -0.79
N ARG A 58 9.02 -19.38 -2.01
CA ARG A 58 9.93 -19.26 -3.16
C ARG A 58 10.15 -17.80 -3.58
N VAL A 59 9.13 -16.96 -3.39
CA VAL A 59 9.18 -15.53 -3.74
C VAL A 59 9.44 -14.63 -2.53
N GLU A 60 9.46 -15.19 -1.32
CA GLU A 60 9.62 -14.47 -0.07
C GLU A 60 10.90 -13.65 -0.02
N ARG A 61 12.04 -14.22 -0.45
CA ARG A 61 13.32 -13.49 -0.49
C ARG A 61 13.28 -12.23 -1.36
N TYR A 62 12.57 -12.29 -2.48
CA TYR A 62 12.46 -11.15 -3.41
C TYR A 62 11.51 -10.10 -2.85
N PHE A 63 10.45 -10.54 -2.17
CA PHE A 63 9.54 -9.65 -1.46
C PHE A 63 10.24 -8.94 -0.29
N ASP A 64 11.03 -9.67 0.51
CA ASP A 64 11.79 -9.10 1.62
C ASP A 64 12.80 -8.06 1.10
N GLN A 65 13.53 -8.36 0.03
CA GLN A 65 14.43 -7.40 -0.64
C GLN A 65 13.70 -6.13 -1.11
N LEU A 66 12.52 -6.28 -1.72
CA LEU A 66 11.69 -5.14 -2.14
C LEU A 66 11.28 -4.28 -0.93
N VAL A 67 10.84 -4.91 0.16
CA VAL A 67 10.44 -4.20 1.39
C VAL A 67 11.64 -3.45 1.97
N ASP A 68 12.81 -4.09 2.05
CA ASP A 68 14.03 -3.47 2.56
C ASP A 68 14.52 -2.31 1.70
N GLU A 69 14.44 -2.44 0.36
CA GLU A 69 14.74 -1.36 -0.58
C GLU A 69 13.80 -0.17 -0.38
N MET A 70 12.49 -0.43 -0.24
CA MET A 70 11.51 0.63 -0.02
C MET A 70 11.72 1.34 1.32
N ILE A 71 12.08 0.60 2.37
CA ILE A 71 12.39 1.19 3.69
C ILE A 71 13.66 2.04 3.62
N SER A 72 14.72 1.51 3.00
CA SER A 72 16.03 2.15 2.98
C SER A 72 16.05 3.45 2.18
N ASN A 73 15.22 3.53 1.13
CA ASN A 73 15.20 4.66 0.20
C ASN A 73 13.98 5.59 0.37
N ASP A 74 13.19 5.44 1.44
CA ASP A 74 11.91 6.13 1.69
C ASP A 74 10.95 6.10 0.48
N LEU A 75 10.71 4.91 -0.07
CA LEU A 75 9.91 4.71 -1.28
C LEU A 75 8.48 4.24 -0.97
N ALA A 76 7.61 4.48 -1.95
CA ALA A 76 6.27 3.95 -2.05
C ALA A 76 6.04 3.41 -3.47
N ILE A 77 5.11 2.47 -3.59
CA ILE A 77 4.64 2.00 -4.90
C ILE A 77 3.32 2.68 -5.20
N ARG A 78 3.18 3.20 -6.42
CA ARG A 78 1.94 3.78 -6.94
C ARG A 78 1.51 3.03 -8.18
N SER A 79 0.24 2.63 -8.23
CA SER A 79 -0.36 2.00 -9.41
C SER A 79 -1.74 2.62 -9.68
N THR A 80 -2.15 2.63 -10.94
CA THR A 80 -3.51 3.03 -11.32
C THR A 80 -4.36 1.78 -11.48
N VAL A 81 -5.48 1.73 -10.77
CA VAL A 81 -6.48 0.65 -10.82
C VAL A 81 -7.81 1.27 -11.23
N GLU A 82 -8.18 1.10 -12.50
CA GLU A 82 -9.31 1.77 -13.14
C GLU A 82 -9.30 3.31 -12.94
N LYS A 83 -10.16 3.81 -12.05
CA LYS A 83 -10.35 5.24 -11.73
C LYS A 83 -9.79 5.62 -10.36
N ALA A 84 -9.00 4.74 -9.75
CA ALA A 84 -8.39 4.96 -8.45
C ALA A 84 -6.86 4.78 -8.53
N GLU A 85 -6.15 5.49 -7.66
CA GLU A 85 -4.75 5.26 -7.40
C GLU A 85 -4.64 4.29 -6.22
N LEU A 86 -3.92 3.19 -6.42
CA LEU A 86 -3.45 2.32 -5.35
C LEU A 86 -2.09 2.82 -4.90
N LEU A 87 -1.99 3.16 -3.62
CA LEU A 87 -0.73 3.54 -2.97
C LEU A 87 -0.34 2.45 -1.99
N ILE A 88 0.91 1.99 -2.08
CA ILE A 88 1.45 0.91 -1.26
C ILE A 88 2.72 1.40 -0.55
N PHE A 89 2.81 1.12 0.74
CA PHE A 89 3.84 1.61 1.64
C PHE A 89 4.45 0.46 2.45
N PRO A 90 5.70 0.61 2.92
CA PRO A 90 6.26 -0.31 3.89
C PRO A 90 5.58 -0.15 5.24
N SER A 91 5.39 -1.26 5.98
CA SER A 91 4.72 -1.29 7.28
C SER A 91 5.45 -0.50 8.36
N THR A 92 6.71 -0.12 8.15
CA THR A 92 7.46 0.80 9.04
C THR A 92 6.81 2.17 9.20
N THR A 93 5.95 2.55 8.25
CA THR A 93 5.14 3.79 8.28
C THR A 93 3.87 3.69 9.14
N LEU A 94 3.59 2.52 9.72
CA LEU A 94 2.50 2.29 10.67
C LEU A 94 2.96 2.50 12.12
N PRO A 95 2.03 2.64 13.09
CA PRO A 95 2.38 2.60 14.52
C PRO A 95 3.13 1.31 14.90
N CYS A 96 3.99 1.39 15.92
CA CYS A 96 4.94 0.33 16.30
C CYS A 96 4.30 -1.07 16.43
N GLN A 97 3.10 -1.16 17.00
CA GLN A 97 2.37 -2.41 17.20
C GLN A 97 1.89 -3.08 15.91
N TYR A 98 1.87 -2.35 14.78
CA TYR A 98 1.41 -2.86 13.49
C TYR A 98 2.53 -3.01 12.46
N LYS A 99 3.78 -2.69 12.83
CA LYS A 99 4.89 -2.72 11.87
C LYS A 99 5.27 -4.13 11.44
N ARG A 100 5.09 -5.15 12.29
CA ARG A 100 5.56 -6.51 12.00
C ARG A 100 4.45 -7.53 12.03
N PHE A 101 4.56 -8.50 11.14
CA PHE A 101 3.76 -9.72 11.13
C PHE A 101 4.74 -10.89 11.00
N GLN A 102 4.62 -11.89 11.88
CA GLN A 102 5.57 -13.01 11.96
C GLN A 102 7.04 -12.55 11.98
N SER A 103 7.32 -11.53 12.79
CA SER A 103 8.65 -10.89 12.94
C SER A 103 9.21 -10.17 11.70
N LYS A 104 8.47 -10.11 10.58
CA LYS A 104 8.88 -9.45 9.34
C LYS A 104 8.11 -8.16 9.07
N TYR A 105 8.74 -7.24 8.34
CA TYR A 105 8.04 -6.09 7.74
C TYR A 105 7.25 -6.56 6.51
N TYR A 106 6.20 -5.82 6.16
CA TYR A 106 5.31 -6.16 5.06
C TYR A 106 4.87 -4.89 4.33
N LEU A 107 4.11 -5.05 3.25
CA LEU A 107 3.56 -3.92 2.50
C LEU A 107 2.07 -3.76 2.79
N TRP A 108 1.61 -2.52 2.90
CA TRP A 108 0.20 -2.19 3.10
C TRP A 108 -0.23 -1.10 2.14
N GLY A 109 -1.52 -1.04 1.81
CA GLY A 109 -2.00 -0.09 0.81
C GLY A 109 -3.36 0.51 1.10
N ILE A 110 -3.61 1.60 0.37
CA ILE A 110 -4.86 2.35 0.37
C ILE A 110 -5.25 2.70 -1.06
N PHE A 111 -6.55 2.88 -1.28
CA PHE A 111 -7.05 3.53 -2.48
C PHE A 111 -7.24 5.02 -2.24
N LYS A 112 -6.77 5.80 -3.19
CA LYS A 112 -7.02 7.24 -3.31
C LYS A 112 -7.81 7.46 -4.61
N LYS A 113 -8.79 8.37 -4.57
CA LYS A 113 -9.50 8.76 -5.80
C LYS A 113 -8.48 9.38 -6.76
N ALA A 114 -8.42 8.89 -8.01
CA ALA A 114 -7.58 9.53 -9.01
C ALA A 114 -8.06 10.97 -9.17
N SER A 115 -7.14 11.94 -9.12
CA SER A 115 -7.46 13.32 -9.43
C SER A 115 -7.96 13.36 -10.87
N THR A 116 -9.26 13.56 -11.08
CA THR A 116 -9.76 13.90 -12.41
C THR A 116 -9.09 15.21 -12.78
N ILE A 117 -8.17 15.19 -13.75
CA ILE A 117 -7.74 16.42 -14.40
C ILE A 117 -8.99 16.96 -15.10
N HIS A 118 -9.67 17.91 -14.48
CA HIS A 118 -10.63 18.75 -15.17
C HIS A 118 -9.79 19.74 -15.97
N ASN A 119 -9.43 19.36 -17.20
CA ASN A 119 -9.00 20.36 -18.17
C ASN A 119 -10.26 21.16 -18.52
N MET A 120 -10.38 22.35 -17.93
CA MET A 120 -11.21 23.42 -18.51
C MET A 120 -10.43 24.10 -19.63
#